data_AF-A0A974U1J0-F1
#
_entry.id   AF-A0A974U1J0-F1
#
_cell.length_a   1.000
_cell.length_b   1.000
_cell.length_c   1.000
_cell.angle_alpha   90.00
_cell.angle_beta   90.00
_cell.angle_gamma   90.00
#
_symmetry.space_group_name_H-M   'P 1'
#
loop_
_entity.id
_entity.type
_entity.pdbx_description
1 polymer ?
#
loop_
_entity_poly.entity_id
_entity_poly.type
_entity_poly.pdbx_seq_one_letter_code
_entity_poly.pdbx_strand_id
1 'polypeptide(L)'
;MPNPNAIVSTRIEFDPPLDRPAADLLRGGLWVNLDEGRRVRLDPGDERSNGFLQVLDGLARLKAPVYLEIDPNTATITRLLIPDVTRVMSMNPSDQGYEIMLDRSHGRHTLRRDNVDFATFESLLRATIDSGRLLVITQDDAHNIIDVRGYTPGPDDAPLPPWPKPELPPLIWPWWRRLLDWIWRWPIWPWWWFRCVSSATAQQIFNAMGATTCPPLTVPAPCIPFLYPDDGCWARAHEMCRLIINMGFRPRKVWIQGSLRAATRNNPNCFVVWGWHVAPTLCVRQGWFWTEQMVIDPALFSTPVSQATWKGVQGDAAATLTPSDASIYYLWGSETDPTYVKTNEQLAKYRLRLLNRAFQQGPPPYAYCP
;
A
#
# COMPACT_ATOMS: atom_id res chain seq x y z
N MET A 1 16.31 -25.94 -4.85
CA MET A 1 14.93 -25.67 -5.28
C MET A 1 14.37 -24.70 -4.25
N PRO A 2 13.71 -23.62 -4.67
CA PRO A 2 12.98 -22.75 -3.75
C PRO A 2 12.16 -23.64 -2.82
N ASN A 3 12.23 -23.38 -1.51
CA ASN A 3 11.61 -24.15 -0.42
C ASN A 3 10.58 -25.19 -0.93
N PRO A 4 10.87 -26.51 -0.89
CA PRO A 4 10.05 -27.52 -1.58
C PRO A 4 8.62 -27.61 -1.06
N ASN A 5 8.37 -27.08 0.15
CA ASN A 5 7.05 -27.02 0.77
C ASN A 5 6.33 -25.69 0.49
N ALA A 6 6.91 -24.81 -0.33
CA ALA A 6 6.35 -23.52 -0.69
C ALA A 6 5.64 -23.57 -2.04
N ILE A 7 4.37 -23.19 -2.01
CA ILE A 7 3.49 -23.10 -3.16
C ILE A 7 3.25 -21.62 -3.46
N VAL A 8 3.57 -21.20 -4.68
CA VAL A 8 3.04 -19.95 -5.24
C VAL A 8 1.98 -20.30 -6.26
N SER A 9 0.83 -19.64 -6.15
CA SER A 9 -0.31 -19.86 -7.02
C SER A 9 -0.96 -18.52 -7.35
N THR A 10 -1.35 -18.34 -8.61
CA THR A 10 -2.18 -17.23 -9.09
C THR A 10 -3.65 -17.64 -9.18
N ARG A 11 -3.92 -18.95 -9.24
CA ARG A 11 -5.28 -19.50 -9.16
C ARG A 11 -5.61 -19.94 -7.73
N ILE A 12 -6.78 -19.53 -7.24
CA ILE A 12 -7.29 -19.89 -5.91
C ILE A 12 -8.77 -20.26 -6.08
N GLU A 13 -9.10 -21.54 -5.87
CA GLU A 13 -10.47 -22.05 -5.97
C GLU A 13 -10.84 -22.86 -4.72
N PHE A 14 -12.07 -22.69 -4.23
CA PHE A 14 -12.53 -23.34 -3.02
C PHE A 14 -13.37 -24.58 -3.33
N ASP A 15 -13.09 -25.66 -2.61
CA ASP A 15 -13.86 -26.90 -2.65
C ASP A 15 -14.21 -27.36 -1.22
N PRO A 16 -15.49 -27.28 -0.78
CA PRO A 16 -16.64 -26.78 -1.55
C PRO A 16 -16.60 -25.25 -1.78
N PRO A 17 -17.40 -24.71 -2.72
CA PRO A 17 -17.53 -23.27 -2.93
C PRO A 17 -17.94 -22.50 -1.67
N LEU A 18 -17.61 -21.21 -1.60
CA LEU A 18 -17.93 -20.35 -0.45
C LEU A 18 -19.38 -19.85 -0.47
N ASP A 19 -20.35 -20.77 -0.52
CA ASP A 19 -21.79 -20.50 -0.55
C ASP A 19 -22.46 -20.56 0.84
N ARG A 20 -21.67 -20.85 1.88
CA ARG A 20 -22.10 -21.02 3.28
C ARG A 20 -21.21 -20.23 4.24
N PRO A 21 -21.63 -20.07 5.52
CA PRO A 21 -20.78 -19.45 6.52
C PRO A 21 -19.42 -20.15 6.67
N ALA A 22 -18.35 -19.37 6.79
CA ALA A 22 -16.97 -19.86 6.92
C ALA A 22 -16.80 -20.95 8.00
N ALA A 23 -17.44 -20.77 9.16
CA ALA A 23 -17.38 -21.72 10.27
C ALA A 23 -17.96 -23.10 9.93
N ASP A 24 -18.94 -23.17 9.01
CA ASP A 24 -19.53 -24.44 8.58
C ASP A 24 -18.65 -25.14 7.57
N LEU A 25 -18.08 -24.37 6.63
CA LEU A 25 -17.15 -24.86 5.61
C LEU A 25 -15.87 -25.42 6.25
N LEU A 26 -15.31 -24.72 7.24
CA LEU A 26 -14.12 -25.18 7.96
C LEU A 26 -14.38 -26.49 8.72
N ARG A 27 -15.54 -26.62 9.38
CA ARG A 27 -15.94 -27.87 10.08
C ARG A 27 -16.10 -29.06 9.12
N GLY A 28 -16.58 -28.81 7.90
CA GLY A 28 -16.73 -29.82 6.86
C GLY A 28 -15.43 -30.24 6.16
N GLY A 29 -14.33 -29.52 6.42
CA GLY A 29 -13.06 -29.70 5.72
C GLY A 29 -13.05 -28.91 4.40
N LEU A 30 -12.47 -27.72 4.44
CA LEU A 30 -12.34 -26.85 3.27
C LEU A 30 -10.99 -27.04 2.58
N TRP A 31 -11.03 -27.38 1.30
CA TRP A 31 -9.86 -27.47 0.44
C TRP A 31 -9.76 -26.25 -0.46
N VAL A 32 -8.52 -25.89 -0.77
CA VAL A 32 -8.19 -24.83 -1.72
C VAL A 32 -7.36 -25.45 -2.83
N ASN A 33 -7.91 -25.39 -4.04
CA ASN A 33 -7.27 -25.83 -5.26
C ASN A 33 -6.41 -24.69 -5.82
N LEU A 34 -5.19 -25.03 -6.19
CA LEU A 34 -4.14 -24.12 -6.62
C LEU A 34 -3.63 -24.56 -8.00
N ASP A 35 -2.71 -23.78 -8.57
CA ASP A 35 -2.06 -24.09 -9.83
C ASP A 35 -1.39 -25.48 -9.80
N GLU A 36 -1.35 -26.09 -10.99
CA GLU A 36 -0.78 -27.42 -11.23
C GLU A 36 -1.52 -28.55 -10.49
N GLY A 37 -2.80 -28.34 -10.16
CA GLY A 37 -3.63 -29.35 -9.49
C GLY A 37 -3.26 -29.58 -8.02
N ARG A 38 -2.43 -28.70 -7.44
CA ARG A 38 -2.08 -28.77 -6.01
C ARG A 38 -3.30 -28.41 -5.18
N ARG A 39 -3.46 -29.10 -4.04
CA ARG A 39 -4.56 -28.88 -3.10
C ARG A 39 -4.00 -28.70 -1.71
N VAL A 40 -4.52 -27.72 -0.99
CA VAL A 40 -4.17 -27.46 0.42
C VAL A 40 -5.44 -27.43 1.26
N ARG A 41 -5.30 -27.71 2.55
CA ARG A 41 -6.42 -27.77 3.49
C ARG A 41 -6.31 -26.68 4.54
N LEU A 42 -7.45 -26.11 4.91
CA LEU A 42 -7.56 -25.28 6.11
C LEU A 42 -7.87 -26.18 7.32
N ASP A 43 -7.06 -26.06 8.37
CA ASP A 43 -7.22 -26.85 9.59
C ASP A 43 -8.31 -26.24 10.49
N PRO A 44 -9.43 -26.92 10.76
CA PRO A 44 -10.45 -26.39 11.67
C PRO A 44 -9.95 -26.19 13.11
N GLY A 45 -8.85 -26.85 13.51
CA GLY A 45 -8.22 -26.66 14.82
C GLY A 45 -7.30 -25.45 14.91
N ASP A 46 -6.90 -24.87 13.77
CA ASP A 46 -6.05 -23.66 13.75
C ASP A 46 -6.93 -22.40 13.81
N GLU A 47 -6.75 -21.60 14.86
CA GLU A 47 -7.47 -20.34 15.07
C GLU A 47 -7.27 -19.36 13.91
N ARG A 48 -6.18 -19.49 13.14
CA ARG A 48 -5.84 -18.66 12.00
C ARG A 48 -6.63 -19.03 10.74
N SER A 49 -7.22 -20.23 10.67
CA SER A 49 -7.87 -20.73 9.45
C SER A 49 -9.01 -19.85 8.94
N ASN A 50 -9.77 -19.23 9.84
CA ASN A 50 -10.81 -18.27 9.43
C ASN A 50 -10.20 -17.01 8.80
N GLY A 51 -9.05 -16.56 9.30
CA GLY A 51 -8.30 -15.46 8.73
C GLY A 51 -7.70 -15.80 7.37
N PHE A 52 -7.07 -16.98 7.25
CA PHE A 52 -6.55 -17.48 5.98
C PHE A 52 -7.65 -17.62 4.94
N LEU A 53 -8.83 -18.12 5.30
CA LEU A 53 -9.97 -18.19 4.39
C LEU A 53 -10.37 -16.81 3.85
N GLN A 54 -10.49 -15.81 4.73
CA GLN A 54 -10.83 -14.45 4.31
C GLN A 54 -9.76 -13.84 3.40
N VAL A 55 -8.48 -14.06 3.70
CA VAL A 55 -7.37 -13.59 2.86
C VAL A 55 -7.40 -14.28 1.49
N LEU A 56 -7.54 -15.60 1.46
CA LEU A 56 -7.59 -16.38 0.22
C LEU A 56 -8.79 -15.99 -0.66
N ASP A 57 -9.98 -15.77 -0.07
CA ASP A 57 -11.15 -15.31 -0.83
C ASP A 57 -10.91 -13.91 -1.41
N GLY A 58 -10.33 -13.02 -0.60
CA GLY A 58 -9.93 -11.69 -1.06
C GLY A 58 -8.94 -11.74 -2.22
N LEU A 59 -7.91 -12.59 -2.14
CA LEU A 59 -6.93 -12.76 -3.21
C LEU A 59 -7.54 -13.38 -4.47
N ALA A 60 -8.43 -14.37 -4.33
CA ALA A 60 -9.15 -14.97 -5.44
C ALA A 60 -9.97 -13.91 -6.21
N ARG A 61 -10.70 -13.05 -5.48
CA ARG A 61 -11.47 -11.94 -6.08
C ARG A 61 -10.60 -10.88 -6.73
N LEU A 62 -9.43 -10.60 -6.16
CA LEU A 62 -8.45 -9.68 -6.74
C LEU A 62 -7.63 -10.30 -7.88
N LYS A 63 -7.77 -11.62 -8.13
CA LYS A 63 -6.88 -12.38 -9.02
C LYS A 63 -5.40 -12.17 -8.67
N ALA A 64 -5.11 -12.08 -7.38
CA ALA A 64 -3.78 -11.83 -6.86
C ALA A 64 -3.10 -13.14 -6.43
N PRO A 65 -1.77 -13.26 -6.59
CA PRO A 65 -1.07 -14.46 -6.18
C PRO A 65 -1.10 -14.66 -4.66
N VAL A 66 -0.90 -15.91 -4.26
CA VAL A 66 -0.66 -16.31 -2.88
C VAL A 66 0.62 -17.13 -2.80
N TYR A 67 1.37 -16.95 -1.71
CA TYR A 67 2.47 -17.83 -1.30
C TYR A 67 2.03 -18.58 -0.04
N LEU A 68 2.16 -19.90 -0.06
CA LEU A 68 1.77 -20.79 1.03
C LEU A 68 2.95 -21.69 1.40
N GLU A 69 3.26 -21.78 2.68
CA GLU A 69 4.03 -22.90 3.21
C GLU A 69 3.05 -23.92 3.78
N ILE A 70 3.30 -25.21 3.52
CA ILE A 70 2.43 -26.30 3.95
C ILE A 70 3.16 -27.35 4.78
N ASP A 71 2.44 -27.98 5.70
CA ASP A 71 2.90 -29.22 6.34
C ASP A 71 2.78 -30.36 5.32
N PRO A 72 3.88 -31.06 4.99
CA PRO A 72 3.88 -32.10 3.97
C PRO A 72 3.05 -33.35 4.36
N ASN A 73 2.76 -33.55 5.64
CA ASN A 73 2.03 -34.73 6.12
C ASN A 73 0.51 -34.50 6.12
N THR A 74 0.08 -33.29 6.43
CA THR A 74 -1.35 -32.95 6.61
C THR A 74 -1.91 -32.10 5.48
N ALA A 75 -1.03 -31.54 4.63
CA ALA A 75 -1.35 -30.52 3.62
C ALA A 75 -2.00 -29.25 4.21
N THR A 76 -1.80 -28.99 5.51
CA THR A 76 -2.34 -27.80 6.17
C THR A 76 -1.43 -26.60 5.94
N ILE A 77 -2.03 -25.41 5.82
CA ILE A 77 -1.31 -24.16 5.64
C ILE A 77 -0.61 -23.78 6.96
N THR A 78 0.71 -23.67 6.94
CA THR A 78 1.50 -23.24 8.11
C THR A 78 1.81 -21.75 8.07
N ARG A 79 1.95 -21.19 6.85
CA ARG A 79 2.21 -19.78 6.60
C ARG A 79 1.53 -19.32 5.31
N LEU A 80 0.98 -18.10 5.34
CA LEU A 80 0.43 -17.43 4.16
C LEU A 80 1.09 -16.07 3.96
N LEU A 81 1.57 -15.79 2.76
CA LEU A 81 2.08 -14.48 2.36
C LEU A 81 1.39 -14.02 1.07
N ILE A 82 1.39 -12.71 0.85
CA ILE A 82 0.76 -12.07 -0.31
C ILE A 82 1.87 -11.47 -1.18
N PRO A 83 2.32 -12.16 -2.24
CA PRO A 83 3.38 -11.68 -3.11
C PRO A 83 2.99 -10.41 -3.88
N ASP A 84 3.99 -9.69 -4.38
CA ASP A 84 3.80 -8.62 -5.36
C ASP A 84 4.03 -9.16 -6.78
N VAL A 85 3.12 -8.82 -7.69
CA VAL A 85 3.36 -8.93 -9.14
C VAL A 85 3.93 -7.59 -9.60
N THR A 86 5.24 -7.54 -9.87
CA THR A 86 5.93 -6.26 -10.10
C THR A 86 7.13 -6.40 -11.04
N ARG A 87 7.71 -5.26 -11.43
CA ARG A 87 8.97 -5.18 -12.18
C ARG A 87 10.09 -4.79 -11.23
N VAL A 88 11.28 -5.31 -11.49
CA VAL A 88 12.50 -4.88 -10.82
C VAL A 88 13.06 -3.69 -11.56
N MET A 89 13.20 -2.56 -10.87
CA MET A 89 13.67 -1.31 -11.46
C MET A 89 15.20 -1.19 -11.36
N SER A 90 15.76 -1.63 -10.24
CA SER A 90 17.21 -1.64 -10.03
C SER A 90 17.60 -2.64 -8.95
N MET A 91 18.89 -2.99 -8.96
CA MET A 91 19.50 -3.84 -7.95
C MET A 91 20.86 -3.26 -7.58
N ASN A 92 20.99 -2.81 -6.34
CA ASN A 92 22.19 -2.14 -5.83
C ASN A 92 22.89 -3.03 -4.80
N PRO A 93 24.22 -3.20 -4.86
CA PRO A 93 24.96 -3.93 -3.83
C PRO A 93 24.74 -3.34 -2.43
N SER A 94 24.65 -4.21 -1.43
CA SER A 94 24.64 -3.84 -0.02
C SER A 94 25.52 -4.79 0.80
N ASP A 95 25.79 -4.43 2.06
CA ASP A 95 26.63 -5.25 2.94
C ASP A 95 26.08 -6.68 3.11
N GLN A 96 24.75 -6.81 3.13
CA GLN A 96 24.05 -8.07 3.36
C GLN A 96 23.62 -8.79 2.07
N GLY A 97 23.89 -8.24 0.89
CA GLY A 97 23.49 -8.82 -0.39
C GLY A 97 23.17 -7.75 -1.41
N TYR A 98 21.89 -7.62 -1.77
CA TYR A 98 21.40 -6.58 -2.67
C TYR A 98 20.16 -5.88 -2.12
N GLU A 99 20.11 -4.57 -2.31
CA GLU A 99 18.87 -3.81 -2.23
C GLU A 99 18.18 -3.79 -3.58
N ILE A 100 16.90 -4.15 -3.60
CA ILE A 100 16.08 -4.28 -4.80
C ILE A 100 15.03 -3.16 -4.79
N MET A 101 15.00 -2.37 -5.86
CA MET A 101 13.94 -1.38 -6.07
C MET A 101 12.86 -1.99 -6.94
N LEU A 102 11.62 -2.04 -6.44
CA LEU A 102 10.46 -2.57 -7.16
C LEU A 102 9.62 -1.42 -7.74
N ASP A 103 8.92 -1.67 -8.86
CA ASP A 103 8.04 -0.66 -9.45
C ASP A 103 6.97 -0.24 -8.43
N ARG A 104 6.86 1.08 -8.24
CA ARG A 104 5.89 1.77 -7.37
C ARG A 104 5.88 1.36 -5.89
N SER A 105 6.79 0.52 -5.41
CA SER A 105 6.93 0.27 -3.97
C SER A 105 7.77 1.35 -3.30
N HIS A 106 7.35 1.76 -2.11
CA HIS A 106 8.10 2.70 -1.30
C HIS A 106 9.00 2.00 -0.27
N GLY A 107 8.75 0.72 0.00
CA GLY A 107 9.55 -0.13 0.87
C GLY A 107 10.95 -0.39 0.30
N ARG A 108 11.95 -0.57 1.16
CA ARG A 108 13.29 -1.03 0.76
C ARG A 108 13.34 -2.55 0.85
N HIS A 109 13.49 -3.21 -0.29
CA HIS A 109 13.51 -4.67 -0.38
C HIS A 109 14.94 -5.19 -0.43
N THR A 110 15.19 -6.31 0.24
CA THR A 110 16.55 -6.87 0.34
C THR A 110 16.58 -8.32 -0.11
N LEU A 111 17.47 -8.66 -1.03
CA LEU A 111 17.87 -10.05 -1.28
C LEU A 111 19.15 -10.31 -0.46
N ARG A 112 19.02 -11.10 0.61
CA ARG A 112 20.15 -11.39 1.51
C ARG A 112 21.02 -12.52 0.99
N ARG A 113 22.35 -12.39 1.14
CA ARG A 113 23.36 -13.36 0.70
C ARG A 113 23.27 -14.71 1.43
N ASP A 114 22.67 -14.74 2.62
CA ASP A 114 22.44 -15.96 3.40
C ASP A 114 21.14 -16.69 3.02
N ASN A 115 20.36 -16.17 2.07
CA ASN A 115 19.23 -16.90 1.51
C ASN A 115 19.73 -18.15 0.75
N VAL A 116 19.17 -19.32 1.05
CA VAL A 116 19.57 -20.60 0.44
C VAL A 116 19.43 -20.60 -1.09
N ASP A 117 18.48 -19.83 -1.63
CA ASP A 117 18.24 -19.69 -3.05
C ASP A 117 18.80 -18.38 -3.63
N PHE A 118 19.72 -17.70 -2.91
CA PHE A 118 20.28 -16.41 -3.29
C PHE A 118 20.79 -16.37 -4.74
N ALA A 119 21.62 -17.32 -5.15
CA ALA A 119 22.19 -17.34 -6.49
C ALA A 119 21.13 -17.48 -7.59
N THR A 120 20.09 -18.28 -7.32
CA THR A 120 18.94 -18.47 -8.22
C THR A 120 18.14 -17.18 -8.35
N PHE A 121 17.80 -16.55 -7.22
CA PHE A 121 17.04 -15.31 -7.20
C PHE A 121 17.81 -14.15 -7.81
N GLU A 122 19.11 -14.00 -7.49
CA GLU A 122 19.97 -12.99 -8.09
C GLU A 122 19.98 -13.09 -9.62
N SER A 123 20.19 -14.30 -10.15
CA SER A 123 20.21 -14.53 -11.60
C SER A 123 18.88 -14.15 -12.25
N LEU A 124 17.75 -14.49 -11.62
CA LEU A 124 16.42 -14.17 -12.14
C LEU A 124 16.15 -12.67 -12.11
N LEU A 125 16.43 -12.00 -10.98
CA LEU A 125 16.25 -10.55 -10.83
C LEU A 125 17.08 -9.78 -11.87
N ARG A 126 18.37 -10.14 -12.04
CA ARG A 126 19.24 -9.52 -13.06
C ARG A 126 18.67 -9.64 -14.47
N ALA A 127 18.25 -10.85 -14.86
CA ALA A 127 17.68 -11.08 -16.18
C ALA A 127 16.38 -10.28 -16.42
N THR A 128 15.63 -9.96 -15.36
CA THR A 128 14.39 -9.17 -15.48
C THR A 128 14.60 -7.66 -15.52
N ILE A 129 15.72 -7.14 -15.00
CA ILE A 129 16.04 -5.71 -15.11
C ILE A 129 16.16 -5.31 -16.59
N ASP A 130 16.91 -6.12 -17.37
CA ASP A 130 17.15 -5.82 -18.78
C ASP A 130 15.91 -6.04 -19.66
N SER A 131 15.13 -7.08 -19.35
CA SER A 131 13.95 -7.44 -20.14
C SER A 131 12.67 -6.72 -19.70
N GLY A 132 12.67 -6.09 -18.53
CA GLY A 132 11.52 -5.49 -17.88
C GLY A 132 10.42 -6.48 -17.52
N ARG A 133 10.64 -7.80 -17.57
CA ARG A 133 9.58 -8.80 -17.34
C ARG A 133 8.99 -8.72 -15.93
N LEU A 134 7.71 -9.09 -15.82
CA LEU A 134 7.03 -9.18 -14.52
C LEU A 134 7.53 -10.41 -13.74
N LEU A 135 7.62 -10.23 -12.44
CA LEU A 135 7.93 -11.28 -11.47
C LEU A 135 6.84 -11.35 -10.41
N VAL A 136 6.66 -12.54 -9.85
CA VAL A 136 6.02 -12.73 -8.54
C VAL A 136 7.12 -12.72 -7.49
N ILE A 137 7.09 -11.73 -6.59
CA ILE A 137 8.09 -11.57 -5.53
C ILE A 137 7.41 -11.71 -4.18
N THR A 138 7.85 -12.69 -3.39
CA THR A 138 7.39 -12.91 -2.02
C THR A 138 8.40 -12.37 -1.03
N GLN A 139 7.91 -11.68 0.00
CA GLN A 139 8.73 -11.07 1.04
C GLN A 139 8.19 -11.39 2.44
N ASP A 140 9.07 -11.32 3.43
CA ASP A 140 8.69 -11.28 4.84
C ASP A 140 8.38 -9.83 5.31
N ASP A 141 7.99 -9.66 6.59
CA ASP A 141 7.67 -8.33 7.15
C ASP A 141 8.88 -7.41 7.34
N ALA A 142 10.09 -7.91 7.13
CA ALA A 142 11.32 -7.12 7.08
C ALA A 142 11.72 -6.76 5.64
N HIS A 143 10.84 -7.03 4.67
CA HIS A 143 11.08 -6.86 3.23
C HIS A 143 12.28 -7.68 2.70
N ASN A 144 12.63 -8.78 3.36
CA ASN A 144 13.57 -9.73 2.77
C ASN A 144 12.83 -10.54 1.70
N ILE A 145 13.42 -10.62 0.51
CA ILE A 145 12.92 -11.45 -0.58
C ILE A 145 13.20 -12.92 -0.23
N ILE A 146 12.13 -13.72 -0.18
CA ILE A 146 12.20 -15.13 0.17
C ILE A 146 11.82 -16.07 -0.98
N ASP A 147 11.12 -15.57 -2.00
CA ASP A 147 10.79 -16.33 -3.21
C ASP A 147 10.66 -15.38 -4.40
N VAL A 148 11.17 -15.79 -5.56
CA VAL A 148 11.08 -15.06 -6.83
C VAL A 148 10.71 -16.03 -7.93
N ARG A 149 9.62 -15.73 -8.66
CA ARG A 149 9.17 -16.54 -9.80
C ARG A 149 8.89 -15.68 -11.01
N GLY A 150 9.18 -16.23 -12.19
CA GLY A 150 8.74 -15.63 -13.44
C GLY A 150 7.22 -15.55 -13.48
N TYR A 151 6.69 -14.41 -13.95
CA TYR A 151 5.25 -14.24 -14.16
C TYR A 151 4.97 -14.05 -15.65
N THR A 152 4.04 -14.85 -16.17
CA THR A 152 3.49 -14.68 -17.51
C THR A 152 1.99 -14.48 -17.34
N PRO A 153 1.46 -13.28 -17.66
CA PRO A 153 0.02 -13.04 -17.62
C PRO A 153 -0.71 -14.08 -18.49
N GLY A 154 -1.66 -14.82 -17.90
CA GLY A 154 -2.62 -15.62 -18.64
C GLY A 154 -3.62 -14.76 -19.42
N PRO A 155 -4.42 -15.35 -20.33
CA PRO A 155 -5.47 -14.65 -21.06
C PRO A 155 -6.52 -14.03 -20.11
N ASP A 156 -6.76 -14.65 -18.95
CA ASP A 156 -7.65 -14.13 -17.89
C ASP A 156 -6.93 -13.27 -16.85
N ASP A 157 -5.59 -13.26 -16.86
CA ASP A 157 -4.71 -12.46 -16.02
C ASP A 157 -4.12 -11.26 -16.78
N ALA A 158 -4.83 -10.80 -17.82
CA ALA A 158 -4.41 -9.71 -18.69
C ALA A 158 -3.58 -8.69 -17.90
N PRO A 159 -2.34 -8.36 -18.34
CA PRO A 159 -1.48 -7.46 -17.59
C PRO A 159 -2.32 -6.26 -17.21
N LEU A 160 -2.40 -5.93 -15.91
CA LEU A 160 -3.25 -4.83 -15.44
C LEU A 160 -3.04 -3.68 -16.42
N PRO A 161 -4.06 -3.32 -17.23
CA PRO A 161 -3.84 -2.33 -18.26
C PRO A 161 -3.32 -1.08 -17.55
N PRO A 162 -2.44 -0.26 -18.15
CA PRO A 162 -2.40 1.13 -17.74
C PRO A 162 -3.86 1.59 -17.82
N TRP A 163 -4.43 1.91 -16.66
CA TRP A 163 -5.84 2.22 -16.57
C TRP A 163 -6.20 3.25 -17.65
N PRO A 164 -7.24 3.01 -18.46
CA PRO A 164 -7.57 3.92 -19.54
C PRO A 164 -7.76 5.32 -18.97
N LYS A 165 -7.10 6.32 -19.57
CA LYS A 165 -7.47 7.71 -19.34
C LYS A 165 -8.96 7.81 -19.73
N PRO A 166 -9.86 8.24 -18.85
CA PRO A 166 -11.18 8.62 -19.29
C PRO A 166 -11.00 9.75 -20.30
N GLU A 167 -11.52 9.58 -21.52
CA GLU A 167 -11.76 10.72 -22.39
C GLU A 167 -12.90 11.52 -21.77
N LEU A 168 -12.53 12.47 -20.91
CA LEU A 168 -13.45 13.49 -20.46
C LEU A 168 -13.62 14.48 -21.62
N PRO A 169 -14.86 14.88 -21.96
CA PRO A 169 -15.07 15.96 -22.91
C PRO A 169 -14.37 17.23 -22.39
N PRO A 170 -13.80 18.07 -23.28
CA PRO A 170 -13.17 19.30 -22.86
C PRO A 170 -14.17 20.12 -22.04
N LEU A 171 -13.73 20.58 -20.87
CA LEU A 171 -14.49 21.51 -20.04
C LEU A 171 -14.61 22.83 -20.79
N ILE A 172 -15.73 23.02 -21.48
CA ILE A 172 -16.10 24.29 -22.11
C ILE A 172 -16.49 25.25 -20.99
N TRP A 173 -15.54 26.09 -20.59
CA TRP A 173 -15.81 27.17 -19.65
C TRP A 173 -16.51 28.32 -20.37
N PRO A 174 -17.69 28.76 -19.91
CA PRO A 174 -18.34 29.93 -20.47
C PRO A 174 -17.48 31.18 -20.27
N TRP A 175 -17.34 31.99 -21.32
CA TRP A 175 -16.52 33.20 -21.34
C TRP A 175 -16.84 34.21 -20.22
N TRP A 176 -18.08 34.21 -19.70
CA TRP A 176 -18.52 35.08 -18.61
C TRP A 176 -17.93 34.71 -17.23
N ARG A 177 -17.47 33.46 -17.01
CA ARG A 177 -16.75 33.10 -15.76
C ARG A 177 -15.33 33.66 -15.71
N ARG A 178 -14.67 33.84 -16.85
CA ARG A 178 -13.40 34.59 -16.94
C ARG A 178 -13.58 36.08 -16.66
N LEU A 179 -14.77 36.63 -16.96
CA LEU A 179 -15.13 38.02 -16.66
C LEU A 179 -15.46 38.21 -15.16
N LEU A 180 -16.09 37.24 -14.51
CA LEU A 180 -16.35 37.25 -13.07
C LEU A 180 -15.08 37.10 -12.23
N ASP A 181 -14.11 36.29 -12.66
CA ASP A 181 -12.77 36.20 -12.04
C ASP A 181 -12.01 37.54 -12.10
N TRP A 182 -12.31 38.40 -13.07
CA TRP A 182 -11.73 39.72 -13.22
C TRP A 182 -12.38 40.75 -12.27
N ILE A 183 -13.71 40.67 -12.07
CA ILE A 183 -14.47 41.56 -11.17
C ILE A 183 -14.22 41.22 -9.68
N TRP A 184 -13.99 39.94 -9.35
CA TRP A 184 -13.69 39.49 -7.97
C TRP A 184 -12.23 39.70 -7.54
N ARG A 185 -11.37 40.25 -8.42
CA ARG A 185 -9.93 40.49 -8.20
C ARG A 185 -9.60 41.88 -7.62
N TRP A 186 -10.57 42.56 -7.00
CA TRP A 186 -10.36 43.89 -6.42
C TRP A 186 -9.39 43.89 -5.21
N PRO A 187 -8.43 44.83 -5.11
CA PRO A 187 -7.12 44.58 -4.49
C PRO A 187 -7.02 44.91 -2.99
N ILE A 188 -8.12 45.20 -2.29
CA ILE A 188 -8.05 45.90 -0.97
C ILE A 188 -8.26 44.96 0.24
N TRP A 189 -8.51 43.66 0.05
CA TRP A 189 -8.72 42.71 1.16
C TRP A 189 -7.75 41.52 1.12
N PRO A 190 -7.33 40.92 2.24
CA PRO A 190 -6.37 39.82 2.25
C PRO A 190 -7.06 38.49 1.87
N TRP A 191 -7.56 38.37 0.64
CA TRP A 191 -8.30 37.20 0.15
C TRP A 191 -7.49 35.89 0.20
N TRP A 192 -6.16 35.98 0.14
CA TRP A 192 -5.25 34.83 0.27
C TRP A 192 -5.27 34.23 1.68
N TRP A 193 -5.56 35.03 2.71
CA TRP A 193 -5.68 34.59 4.10
C TRP A 193 -6.87 33.63 4.31
N PHE A 194 -8.00 33.91 3.65
CA PHE A 194 -9.21 33.07 3.74
C PHE A 194 -9.13 31.76 2.94
N ARG A 195 -8.10 31.57 2.10
CA ARG A 195 -7.92 30.33 1.33
C ARG A 195 -7.39 29.16 2.16
N CYS A 196 -6.86 29.43 3.35
CA CYS A 196 -6.28 28.44 4.26
C CYS A 196 -7.25 28.12 5.40
N VAL A 197 -7.26 26.87 5.86
CA VAL A 197 -8.16 26.43 6.93
C VAL A 197 -7.65 26.88 8.29
N SER A 198 -8.52 26.93 9.31
CA SER A 198 -8.06 27.16 10.68
C SER A 198 -7.36 25.92 11.24
N SER A 199 -6.53 26.06 12.28
CA SER A 199 -5.93 24.91 12.98
C SER A 199 -6.98 23.93 13.53
N ALA A 200 -8.11 24.44 14.03
CA ALA A 200 -9.22 23.60 14.48
C ALA A 200 -9.85 22.80 13.32
N THR A 201 -10.06 23.44 12.16
CA THR A 201 -10.55 22.77 10.96
C THR A 201 -9.55 21.73 10.44
N ALA A 202 -8.25 22.04 10.47
CA ALA A 202 -7.20 21.09 10.08
C ALA A 202 -7.22 19.84 10.99
N GLN A 203 -7.39 20.01 12.31
CA GLN A 203 -7.55 18.89 13.23
C GLN A 203 -8.82 18.09 12.97
N GLN A 204 -9.95 18.75 12.66
CA GLN A 204 -11.19 18.05 12.29
C GLN A 204 -11.00 17.19 11.03
N ILE A 205 -10.35 17.73 10.00
CA ILE A 205 -10.03 16.98 8.78
C ILE A 205 -9.10 15.81 9.12
N PHE A 206 -8.08 16.02 9.94
CA PHE A 206 -7.19 14.96 10.40
C PHE A 206 -7.95 13.83 11.11
N ASN A 207 -8.81 14.19 12.06
CA ASN A 207 -9.63 13.22 12.79
C ASN A 207 -10.56 12.46 11.85
N ALA A 208 -11.15 13.14 10.86
CA ALA A 208 -11.97 12.48 9.84
C ALA A 208 -11.16 11.47 9.02
N MET A 209 -9.92 11.78 8.65
CA MET A 209 -9.03 10.83 7.96
C MET A 209 -8.65 9.68 8.89
N GLY A 210 -8.26 9.97 10.13
CA GLY A 210 -7.93 8.95 11.13
C GLY A 210 -9.10 8.00 11.44
N ALA A 211 -10.34 8.48 11.42
CA ALA A 211 -11.54 7.68 11.61
C ALA A 211 -11.78 6.65 10.48
N THR A 212 -11.10 6.79 9.34
CA THR A 212 -11.15 5.80 8.25
C THR A 212 -10.17 4.63 8.45
N THR A 213 -9.38 4.61 9.53
CA THR A 213 -8.40 3.55 9.80
C THR A 213 -9.04 2.17 9.81
N CYS A 214 -8.44 1.22 9.09
CA CYS A 214 -8.88 -0.17 9.12
C CYS A 214 -8.72 -0.81 10.50
N PRO A 215 -9.78 -1.41 11.06
CA PRO A 215 -9.64 -2.40 12.12
C PRO A 215 -8.85 -3.62 11.58
N PRO A 216 -7.77 -4.04 12.25
CA PRO A 216 -6.81 -5.00 11.68
C PRO A 216 -7.36 -6.40 11.45
N LEU A 217 -8.40 -6.82 12.21
CA LEU A 217 -8.97 -8.17 12.13
C LEU A 217 -10.20 -8.30 11.20
N THR A 218 -10.71 -7.20 10.67
CA THR A 218 -11.92 -7.22 9.81
C THR A 218 -11.77 -6.42 8.52
N VAL A 219 -10.89 -5.41 8.48
CA VAL A 219 -10.51 -4.62 7.30
C VAL A 219 -11.65 -4.30 6.31
N PRO A 220 -12.82 -3.81 6.77
CA PRO A 220 -13.98 -3.60 5.90
C PRO A 220 -13.71 -2.50 4.89
N ALA A 221 -14.06 -2.72 3.62
CA ALA A 221 -14.07 -1.62 2.66
C ALA A 221 -15.13 -0.56 3.08
N PRO A 222 -14.85 0.75 2.97
CA PRO A 222 -13.68 1.38 2.34
C PRO A 222 -12.61 1.91 3.33
N CYS A 223 -12.27 1.19 4.41
CA CYS A 223 -11.26 1.67 5.38
C CYS A 223 -9.86 1.88 4.76
N ILE A 224 -9.02 2.74 5.32
CA ILE A 224 -7.64 2.97 4.87
C ILE A 224 -6.68 2.21 5.80
N PRO A 225 -5.77 1.36 5.28
CA PRO A 225 -4.89 0.52 6.10
C PRO A 225 -3.69 1.32 6.63
N PHE A 226 -3.92 2.35 7.45
CA PHE A 226 -2.85 3.14 8.08
C PHE A 226 -1.99 2.30 9.04
N LEU A 227 -2.55 1.22 9.61
CA LEU A 227 -1.84 0.26 10.46
C LEU A 227 -0.99 -0.74 9.67
N TYR A 228 -0.83 -0.55 8.36
CA TYR A 228 0.11 -1.30 7.52
C TYR A 228 1.09 -0.33 6.85
N PRO A 229 2.15 0.10 7.58
CA PRO A 229 3.04 1.18 7.13
C PRO A 229 4.07 0.74 6.09
N ASP A 230 4.28 -0.57 5.94
CA ASP A 230 5.31 -1.21 5.11
C ASP A 230 5.37 -0.67 3.69
N ASP A 231 4.21 -0.52 3.05
CA ASP A 231 4.10 -0.08 1.67
C ASP A 231 2.74 0.58 1.38
N GLY A 232 2.51 1.15 0.21
CA GLY A 232 1.20 1.65 -0.23
C GLY A 232 0.86 3.10 0.15
N CYS A 233 1.85 3.92 0.51
CA CYS A 233 1.60 5.28 0.98
C CYS A 233 0.88 6.16 -0.05
N TRP A 234 1.20 5.98 -1.33
CA TRP A 234 0.61 6.74 -2.43
C TRP A 234 -0.89 6.49 -2.57
N ALA A 235 -1.35 5.25 -2.41
CA ALA A 235 -2.76 4.90 -2.45
C ALA A 235 -3.51 5.49 -1.24
N ARG A 236 -2.93 5.40 -0.03
CA ARG A 236 -3.50 6.04 1.17
C ARG A 236 -3.60 7.55 1.01
N ALA A 237 -2.53 8.20 0.53
CA ALA A 237 -2.50 9.63 0.29
C ALA A 237 -3.51 10.06 -0.78
N HIS A 238 -3.68 9.28 -1.85
CA HIS A 238 -4.64 9.59 -2.90
C HIS A 238 -6.08 9.50 -2.40
N GLU A 239 -6.42 8.47 -1.63
CA GLU A 239 -7.75 8.33 -1.02
C GLU A 239 -8.03 9.44 0.01
N MET A 240 -7.06 9.78 0.85
CA MET A 240 -7.19 10.93 1.74
C MET A 240 -7.42 12.24 0.97
N CYS A 241 -6.70 12.48 -0.13
CA CYS A 241 -6.96 13.64 -0.99
C CYS A 241 -8.40 13.64 -1.52
N ARG A 242 -8.94 12.50 -1.96
CA ARG A 242 -10.33 12.37 -2.42
C ARG A 242 -11.32 12.79 -1.35
N LEU A 243 -11.17 12.26 -0.15
CA LEU A 243 -12.07 12.54 0.96
C LEU A 243 -12.00 14.01 1.38
N ILE A 244 -10.80 14.59 1.46
CA ILE A 244 -10.60 16.00 1.76
C ILE A 244 -11.22 16.90 0.68
N ILE A 245 -11.13 16.52 -0.60
CA ILE A 245 -11.79 17.24 -1.70
C ILE A 245 -13.32 17.15 -1.58
N ASN A 246 -13.86 15.97 -1.23
CA ASN A 246 -15.30 15.78 -1.02
C ASN A 246 -15.82 16.59 0.18
N MET A 247 -14.97 16.89 1.16
CA MET A 247 -15.27 17.82 2.25
C MET A 247 -15.21 19.31 1.83
N GLY A 248 -14.92 19.61 0.56
CA GLY A 248 -14.87 20.98 0.01
C GLY A 248 -13.51 21.66 0.13
N PHE A 249 -12.45 20.94 0.51
CA PHE A 249 -11.11 21.50 0.68
C PHE A 249 -10.20 21.21 -0.52
N ARG A 250 -9.04 21.87 -0.56
CA ARG A 250 -8.06 21.77 -1.66
C ARG A 250 -6.72 21.26 -1.14
N PRO A 251 -6.57 19.94 -0.95
CA PRO A 251 -5.30 19.39 -0.52
C PRO A 251 -4.25 19.52 -1.62
N ARG A 252 -2.98 19.38 -1.23
CA ARG A 252 -1.85 19.07 -2.11
C ARG A 252 -1.20 17.78 -1.62
N LYS A 253 -0.07 17.39 -2.20
CA LYS A 253 0.79 16.34 -1.62
C LYS A 253 2.19 16.87 -1.37
N VAL A 254 2.84 16.29 -0.37
CA VAL A 254 4.28 16.40 -0.16
C VAL A 254 4.88 15.01 -0.23
N TRP A 255 5.94 14.89 -1.02
CA TRP A 255 6.72 13.67 -1.19
C TRP A 255 8.06 13.88 -0.50
N ILE A 256 8.54 12.85 0.20
CA ILE A 256 9.89 12.80 0.76
C ILE A 256 10.66 11.67 0.09
N GLN A 257 11.93 11.90 -0.22
CA GLN A 257 12.81 10.92 -0.84
C GLN A 257 14.13 10.86 -0.07
N GLY A 258 14.63 9.67 0.23
CA GLY A 258 15.85 9.48 1.01
C GLY A 258 15.99 8.05 1.55
N SER A 259 16.93 7.86 2.47
CA SER A 259 17.08 6.61 3.23
C SER A 259 16.24 6.67 4.50
N LEU A 260 14.93 6.58 4.34
CA LEU A 260 13.97 6.84 5.42
C LEU A 260 13.86 5.65 6.37
N ARG A 261 13.77 5.94 7.65
CA ARG A 261 13.51 4.97 8.72
C ARG A 261 12.56 5.58 9.74
N ALA A 262 11.35 5.04 9.82
CA ALA A 262 10.34 5.49 10.77
C ALA A 262 10.10 4.43 11.84
N ALA A 263 10.18 4.82 13.12
CA ALA A 263 9.74 3.98 14.22
C ALA A 263 8.22 3.82 14.17
N THR A 264 7.71 2.62 14.44
CA THR A 264 6.27 2.37 14.40
C THR A 264 5.89 1.18 15.27
N ARG A 265 4.71 1.24 15.88
CA ARG A 265 4.12 0.09 16.56
C ARG A 265 3.32 -0.80 15.62
N ASN A 266 3.25 -0.47 14.32
CA ASN A 266 2.39 -1.15 13.35
C ASN A 266 3.15 -2.14 12.44
N ASN A 267 4.44 -2.33 12.68
CA ASN A 267 5.26 -3.35 12.05
C ASN A 267 5.93 -4.19 13.16
N PRO A 268 6.01 -5.53 13.03
CA PRO A 268 6.60 -6.39 14.04
C PRO A 268 8.09 -6.14 14.31
N ASN A 269 8.80 -5.53 13.37
CA ASN A 269 10.19 -5.11 13.56
C ASN A 269 10.31 -3.77 14.29
N CYS A 270 9.19 -3.16 14.69
CA CYS A 270 9.09 -1.86 15.38
C CYS A 270 9.59 -0.64 14.60
N PHE A 271 9.97 -0.83 13.34
CA PHE A 271 10.31 0.23 12.41
C PHE A 271 10.00 -0.23 10.99
N VAL A 272 9.99 0.73 10.08
CA VAL A 272 9.90 0.51 8.64
C VAL A 272 10.97 1.34 7.94
N VAL A 273 11.43 0.84 6.80
CA VAL A 273 12.48 1.45 5.98
C VAL A 273 11.96 1.68 4.58
N TRP A 274 12.11 2.92 4.11
CA TRP A 274 11.52 3.37 2.85
C TRP A 274 12.53 4.14 2.01
N GLY A 275 12.39 4.07 0.68
CA GLY A 275 13.12 4.95 -0.25
C GLY A 275 12.43 6.31 -0.42
N TRP A 276 11.13 6.36 -0.14
CA TRP A 276 10.30 7.56 -0.24
C TRP A 276 9.00 7.39 0.54
N HIS A 277 8.28 8.48 0.77
CA HIS A 277 6.94 8.47 1.39
C HIS A 277 6.12 9.67 0.88
N VAL A 278 4.80 9.62 1.02
CA VAL A 278 3.91 10.70 0.59
C VAL A 278 2.71 10.84 1.51
N ALA A 279 2.32 12.10 1.75
CA ALA A 279 1.10 12.42 2.47
C ALA A 279 0.43 13.69 1.90
N PRO A 280 -0.89 13.85 2.07
CA PRO A 280 -1.59 15.08 1.77
C PRO A 280 -1.10 16.26 2.62
N THR A 281 -1.15 17.46 2.07
CA THR A 281 -0.96 18.71 2.81
C THR A 281 -2.15 19.63 2.69
N LEU A 282 -2.35 20.45 3.71
CA LEU A 282 -3.33 21.53 3.76
C LEU A 282 -2.65 22.84 4.13
N CYS A 283 -3.08 23.94 3.52
CA CYS A 283 -2.72 25.27 4.01
C CYS A 283 -3.51 25.58 5.27
N VAL A 284 -2.83 25.84 6.39
CA VAL A 284 -3.40 26.11 7.71
C VAL A 284 -2.97 27.48 8.20
N ARG A 285 -3.89 28.22 8.82
CA ARG A 285 -3.63 29.51 9.47
C ARG A 285 -3.09 29.27 10.88
N GLN A 286 -1.91 29.80 11.17
CA GLN A 286 -1.20 29.58 12.43
C GLN A 286 -1.08 30.84 13.32
N GLY A 287 -1.38 32.02 12.79
CA GLY A 287 -1.30 33.28 13.53
C GLY A 287 -2.09 34.38 12.84
N TRP A 288 -1.79 35.64 13.11
CA TRP A 288 -2.31 36.75 12.32
C TRP A 288 -1.43 36.92 11.08
N PHE A 289 -1.98 36.71 9.88
CA PHE A 289 -1.28 36.77 8.58
C PHE A 289 -0.15 35.74 8.33
N TRP A 290 0.00 34.71 9.16
CA TRP A 290 0.90 33.59 8.91
C TRP A 290 0.18 32.27 8.60
N THR A 291 0.53 31.65 7.47
CA THR A 291 0.03 30.33 7.07
C THR A 291 1.17 29.34 6.88
N GLU A 292 0.87 28.06 7.08
CA GLU A 292 1.81 26.97 6.94
C GLU A 292 1.17 25.78 6.21
N GLN A 293 1.97 25.02 5.46
CA GLN A 293 1.54 23.75 4.89
C GLN A 293 1.70 22.65 5.93
N MET A 294 0.58 22.15 6.44
CA MET A 294 0.53 21.07 7.42
C MET A 294 0.25 19.74 6.72
N VAL A 295 0.96 18.69 7.14
CA VAL A 295 0.83 17.32 6.65
C VAL A 295 -0.27 16.60 7.41
N ILE A 296 -1.09 15.84 6.69
CA ILE A 296 -2.15 14.98 7.23
C ILE A 296 -1.72 13.52 7.00
N ASP A 297 -1.16 12.88 8.02
CA ASP A 297 -0.67 11.51 7.92
C ASP A 297 -1.00 10.67 9.18
N PRO A 298 -2.19 10.04 9.23
CA PRO A 298 -2.58 9.17 10.34
C PRO A 298 -1.71 7.91 10.52
N ALA A 299 -0.86 7.55 9.56
CA ALA A 299 0.06 6.42 9.72
C ALA A 299 1.25 6.74 10.63
N LEU A 300 1.62 8.02 10.75
CA LEU A 300 2.78 8.49 11.50
C LEU A 300 2.42 9.40 12.68
N PHE A 301 1.26 10.06 12.65
CA PHE A 301 0.89 11.09 13.61
C PHE A 301 -0.57 10.96 14.08
N SER A 302 -0.92 11.71 15.13
CA SER A 302 -2.29 11.84 15.66
C SER A 302 -2.89 13.25 15.47
N THR A 303 -2.14 14.15 14.85
CA THR A 303 -2.50 15.55 14.62
C THR A 303 -1.82 16.07 13.35
N PRO A 304 -2.33 17.12 12.67
CA PRO A 304 -1.58 17.78 11.62
C PRO A 304 -0.22 18.27 12.13
N VAL A 305 0.83 18.05 11.35
CA VAL A 305 2.20 18.49 11.70
C VAL A 305 2.81 19.30 10.57
N SER A 306 3.83 20.10 10.86
CA SER A 306 4.60 20.79 9.80
C SER A 306 5.33 19.77 8.92
N GLN A 307 5.68 20.18 7.70
CA GLN A 307 6.53 19.35 6.83
C GLN A 307 7.90 19.04 7.46
N ALA A 308 8.45 19.96 8.27
CA ALA A 308 9.70 19.76 8.98
C ALA A 308 9.59 18.66 10.05
N THR A 309 8.52 18.69 10.85
CA THR A 309 8.23 17.63 11.85
C THR A 309 7.97 16.29 11.16
N TRP A 310 7.18 16.29 10.08
CA TRP A 310 6.91 15.08 9.29
C TRP A 310 8.18 14.49 8.65
N LYS A 311 9.08 15.32 8.14
CA LYS A 311 10.40 14.88 7.65
C LYS A 311 11.26 14.32 8.80
N GLY A 312 11.27 15.00 9.95
CA GLY A 312 12.15 14.67 11.08
C GLY A 312 11.94 13.27 11.63
N VAL A 313 10.70 12.79 11.73
CA VAL A 313 10.40 11.44 12.26
C VAL A 313 10.82 10.30 11.32
N GLN A 314 11.14 10.61 10.07
CA GLN A 314 11.54 9.64 9.05
C GLN A 314 13.06 9.45 8.98
N GLY A 315 13.82 10.11 9.87
CA GLY A 315 15.19 9.71 10.21
C GLY A 315 16.30 10.04 9.21
N ASP A 316 16.00 10.78 8.13
CA ASP A 316 17.00 11.19 7.14
C ASP A 316 17.09 12.72 7.03
N ALA A 317 18.21 13.27 7.51
CA ALA A 317 18.49 14.69 7.44
C ALA A 317 18.69 15.19 5.99
N ALA A 318 19.27 14.35 5.12
CA ALA A 318 19.55 14.65 3.72
C ALA A 318 18.33 14.47 2.81
N ALA A 319 17.23 13.89 3.31
CA ALA A 319 16.03 13.66 2.52
C ALA A 319 15.46 14.95 1.91
N THR A 320 14.96 14.86 0.68
CA THR A 320 14.41 16.00 -0.06
C THR A 320 12.89 15.98 0.00
N LEU A 321 12.27 17.17 0.03
CA LEU A 321 10.82 17.34 -0.05
C LEU A 321 10.42 17.88 -1.40
N THR A 322 9.47 17.22 -2.07
CA THR A 322 8.92 17.65 -3.35
C THR A 322 7.42 17.84 -3.24
N PRO A 323 6.87 19.06 -3.46
CA PRO A 323 5.43 19.27 -3.46
C PRO A 323 4.81 18.85 -4.80
N SER A 324 3.56 18.38 -4.78
CA SER A 324 2.79 18.12 -6.00
C SER A 324 1.33 18.54 -5.85
N ASP A 325 0.60 18.51 -6.97
CA ASP A 325 -0.86 18.62 -6.95
C ASP A 325 -1.51 17.37 -6.33
N ALA A 326 -2.73 17.49 -5.82
CA ALA A 326 -3.50 16.38 -5.27
C ALA A 326 -3.90 15.32 -6.31
N SER A 327 -3.92 15.65 -7.61
CA SER A 327 -4.21 14.67 -8.67
C SER A 327 -3.06 13.70 -8.96
N ILE A 328 -1.83 14.02 -8.53
CA ILE A 328 -0.68 13.13 -8.72
C ILE A 328 -0.85 11.90 -7.83
N TYR A 329 -0.95 10.74 -8.45
CA TYR A 329 -1.01 9.42 -7.81
C TYR A 329 0.40 8.89 -7.54
N TYR A 330 1.31 9.04 -8.50
CA TYR A 330 2.71 8.63 -8.36
C TYR A 330 3.63 9.70 -8.98
N LEU A 331 4.62 10.16 -8.21
CA LEU A 331 5.42 11.35 -8.56
C LEU A 331 6.30 11.13 -9.80
N TRP A 332 7.00 10.01 -9.85
CA TRP A 332 7.90 9.71 -10.96
C TRP A 332 7.07 9.33 -12.18
N GLY A 333 7.14 10.18 -13.21
CA GLY A 333 6.28 10.06 -14.39
C GLY A 333 4.96 10.86 -14.29
N SER A 334 4.73 11.58 -13.18
CA SER A 334 3.54 12.43 -12.98
C SER A 334 2.23 11.69 -13.25
N GLU A 335 2.16 10.44 -12.81
CA GLU A 335 1.01 9.56 -13.02
C GLU A 335 -0.18 10.03 -12.17
N THR A 336 -1.38 9.95 -12.74
CA THR A 336 -2.64 10.27 -12.06
C THR A 336 -3.56 9.05 -12.01
N ASP A 337 -4.54 9.08 -11.11
CA ASP A 337 -5.57 8.03 -10.94
C ASP A 337 -6.96 8.67 -10.74
N PRO A 338 -7.49 9.40 -11.74
CA PRO A 338 -8.69 10.22 -11.57
C PRO A 338 -9.96 9.41 -11.25
N THR A 339 -9.98 8.12 -11.59
CA THR A 339 -11.08 7.19 -11.33
C THR A 339 -10.87 6.34 -10.07
N TYR A 340 -9.76 6.53 -9.35
CA TYR A 340 -9.42 5.82 -8.11
C TYR A 340 -9.32 4.31 -8.25
N VAL A 341 -9.15 3.77 -9.46
CA VAL A 341 -9.16 2.32 -9.60
C VAL A 341 -7.84 1.73 -9.10
N LYS A 342 -6.70 2.33 -9.46
CA LYS A 342 -5.41 1.89 -8.92
C LYS A 342 -5.38 2.07 -7.40
N THR A 343 -5.96 3.16 -6.91
CA THR A 343 -6.12 3.43 -5.48
C THR A 343 -6.91 2.32 -4.80
N ASN A 344 -8.10 1.97 -5.30
CA ASN A 344 -8.95 0.96 -4.70
C ASN A 344 -8.34 -0.44 -4.73
N GLU A 345 -7.68 -0.80 -5.84
CA GLU A 345 -6.95 -2.06 -5.98
C GLU A 345 -5.84 -2.18 -4.95
N GLN A 346 -4.96 -1.16 -4.85
CA GLN A 346 -3.87 -1.16 -3.88
C GLN A 346 -4.39 -1.16 -2.43
N LEU A 347 -5.42 -0.37 -2.12
CA LEU A 347 -6.03 -0.37 -0.78
C LEU A 347 -6.65 -1.74 -0.45
N ALA A 348 -7.29 -2.41 -1.41
CA ALA A 348 -7.79 -3.77 -1.20
C ALA A 348 -6.64 -4.76 -0.91
N LYS A 349 -5.56 -4.72 -1.68
CA LYS A 349 -4.36 -5.54 -1.43
C LYS A 349 -3.77 -5.30 -0.03
N TYR A 350 -3.57 -4.04 0.36
CA TYR A 350 -2.96 -3.71 1.65
C TYR A 350 -3.90 -3.95 2.85
N ARG A 351 -5.23 -3.92 2.66
CA ARG A 351 -6.20 -4.44 3.64
C ARG A 351 -5.98 -5.93 3.89
N LEU A 352 -5.83 -6.73 2.83
CA LEU A 352 -5.56 -8.17 2.98
C LEU A 352 -4.19 -8.43 3.64
N ARG A 353 -3.17 -7.62 3.34
CA ARG A 353 -1.87 -7.72 4.03
C ARG A 353 -1.95 -7.40 5.51
N LEU A 354 -2.69 -6.35 5.89
CA LEU A 354 -2.96 -6.03 7.29
C LEU A 354 -3.70 -7.18 7.99
N LEU A 355 -4.74 -7.72 7.37
CA LEU A 355 -5.52 -8.84 7.89
C LEU A 355 -4.65 -10.07 8.10
N ASN A 356 -3.88 -10.43 7.07
CA ASN A 356 -2.99 -11.59 7.09
C ASN A 356 -1.93 -11.47 8.20
N ARG A 357 -1.34 -10.29 8.37
CA ARG A 357 -0.40 -10.03 9.47
C ARG A 357 -1.09 -10.17 10.83
N ALA A 358 -2.28 -9.58 10.97
CA ALA A 358 -3.01 -9.58 12.24
C ALA A 358 -3.34 -11.00 12.71
N PHE A 359 -3.70 -11.92 11.81
CA PHE A 359 -3.95 -13.32 12.16
C PHE A 359 -2.67 -14.12 12.43
N GLN A 360 -1.55 -13.81 11.77
CA GLN A 360 -0.32 -14.57 11.97
C GLN A 360 0.51 -14.09 13.17
N GLN A 361 0.45 -12.81 13.53
CA GLN A 361 1.33 -12.21 14.53
C GLN A 361 0.59 -11.43 15.62
N GLY A 362 -0.74 -11.40 15.57
CA GLY A 362 -1.57 -10.53 16.39
C GLY A 362 -1.77 -9.15 15.75
N PRO A 363 -2.86 -8.44 16.11
CA PRO A 363 -3.21 -7.16 15.52
C PRO A 363 -2.26 -6.04 16.00
N PRO A 364 -1.77 -5.16 15.10
CA PRO A 364 -1.13 -3.93 15.51
C PRO A 364 -2.12 -2.98 16.21
N PRO A 365 -1.66 -2.07 17.09
CA PRO A 365 -0.26 -1.80 17.43
C PRO A 365 0.36 -2.85 18.38
N TYR A 366 1.61 -3.21 18.14
CA TYR A 366 2.39 -4.16 18.93
C TYR A 366 2.91 -3.51 20.21
N ALA A 367 2.52 -4.06 21.37
CA ALA A 367 2.85 -3.50 22.69
C ALA A 367 4.34 -3.52 23.04
N TYR A 368 5.13 -4.40 22.39
CA TYR A 368 6.59 -4.48 22.61
C TYR A 368 7.37 -3.43 21.80
N CYS A 369 6.72 -2.72 20.88
CA CYS A 369 7.36 -1.66 20.12
C CYS A 369 7.30 -0.32 20.89
N PRO A 370 8.39 0.47 20.83
CA PRO A 370 8.53 1.70 21.61
C PRO A 370 7.48 2.76 21.30
#